data_AF-A0A076N5P1-F1
#
_entry.id   AF-A0A076N5P1-F1
#
_cell.length_a   1.000
_cell.length_b   1.000
_cell.length_c   1.000
_cell.angle_alpha   90.00
_cell.angle_beta   90.00
_cell.angle_gamma   90.00
#
_symmetry.space_group_name_H-M   'P 1'
#
loop_
_entity.id
_entity.type
_entity.pdbx_description
1 polymer ?
#
loop_
_entity_poly.entity_id
_entity_poly.type
_entity_poly.pdbx_seq_one_letter_code
_entity_poly.pdbx_strand_id
1 'polypeptide(L)' 'MAGHSAEHLAFVAAELNDRLRKTLGWDTPAERLTKPLTRAS' A
#
# COMPACT_ATOMS: atom_id res chain seq x y z
N MET A 1 2.36 23.19 7.64
CA MET A 1 1.03 22.84 7.12
C MET A 1 1.23 21.88 5.95
N ALA A 2 0.48 20.79 5.90
CA ALA A 2 0.61 19.79 4.84
C ALA A 2 0.22 20.42 3.49
N GLY A 3 1.20 20.55 2.59
CA GLY A 3 1.06 21.25 1.30
C GLY A 3 0.58 20.39 0.14
N HIS A 4 -0.10 19.28 0.41
CA HIS A 4 -0.55 18.35 -0.62
C HIS A 4 -2.08 18.31 -0.70
N SER A 5 -2.60 18.46 -1.92
CA SER A 5 -4.03 18.29 -2.20
C SER A 5 -4.45 16.82 -2.02
N ALA A 6 -5.74 16.61 -1.77
CA ALA A 6 -6.28 15.25 -1.62
C ALA A 6 -6.06 14.39 -2.87
N GLU A 7 -6.18 14.97 -4.07
CA GLU A 7 -5.87 14.30 -5.34
C GLU A 7 -4.41 13.83 -5.40
N HIS A 8 -3.48 14.65 -4.90
CA HIS A 8 -2.06 14.32 -4.93
C HIS A 8 -1.77 13.15 -3.99
N LEU A 9 -2.38 13.16 -2.81
CA LEU A 9 -2.26 12.06 -1.86
C LEU A 9 -2.89 10.77 -2.41
N ALA A 10 -4.04 10.86 -3.10
CA ALA A 10 -4.68 9.71 -3.73
C ALA A 10 -3.82 9.12 -4.85
N PHE A 11 -3.21 9.97 -5.69
CA PHE A 11 -2.29 9.55 -6.74
C PHE A 11 -1.06 8.82 -6.14
N VAL A 12 -0.43 9.40 -5.13
CA VAL A 12 0.72 8.78 -4.46
C VAL A 12 0.34 7.46 -3.78
N ALA A 13 -0.85 7.39 -3.18
CA ALA A 13 -1.34 6.16 -2.57
C ALA A 13 -1.54 5.05 -3.61
N ALA A 14 -2.14 5.34 -4.76
CA ALA A 14 -2.28 4.38 -5.86
C ALA A 14 -0.90 3.88 -6.33
N GLU A 15 0.01 4.80 -6.62
CA GLU A 15 1.38 4.47 -7.04
C GLU A 15 2.12 3.59 -6.03
N LEU A 16 1.98 3.89 -4.73
CA LEU A 16 2.65 3.13 -3.69
C LEU A 16 2.08 1.72 -3.56
N ASN A 17 0.75 1.61 -3.59
CA ASN A 17 0.00 0.41 -3.27
C ASN A 17 -0.04 -0.60 -4.43
N ASP A 18 0.10 -0.15 -5.68
CA ASP A 18 0.05 -1.02 -6.87
C ASP A 18 1.43 -1.55 -7.29
N ARG A 19 2.51 -1.03 -6.70
CA ARG A 19 3.88 -1.45 -7.04
C ARG A 19 4.25 -2.78 -6.39
N LEU A 20 4.61 -3.77 -7.22
CA LEU A 20 5.21 -5.03 -6.79
C LEU A 20 6.50 -4.80 -5.99
N ARG A 21 6.64 -5.49 -4.84
CA ARG A 21 7.82 -5.33 -3.96
C ARG A 21 8.56 -6.66 -3.79
N LYS A 22 9.86 -6.66 -4.07
CA LYS A 22 10.77 -7.80 -3.81
C LYS A 22 10.65 -8.33 -2.37
N THR A 23 10.58 -7.42 -1.40
CA THR A 23 10.47 -7.75 0.03
C THR A 23 9.15 -8.43 0.39
N LEU A 24 8.11 -8.24 -0.43
CA LEU A 24 6.82 -8.92 -0.30
C LEU A 24 6.73 -10.19 -1.16
N GLY A 25 7.85 -10.69 -1.70
CA GLY A 25 7.85 -11.83 -2.62
C GLY A 25 7.30 -11.46 -4.00
N TRP A 26 7.40 -10.18 -4.37
CA TRP A 26 6.81 -9.58 -5.56
C TRP A 26 5.29 -9.35 -5.51
N ASP A 27 4.62 -9.55 -4.37
CA ASP A 27 3.25 -9.05 -4.18
C ASP A 27 3.23 -7.50 -4.10
N THR A 28 2.07 -6.91 -4.32
CA THR A 28 1.79 -5.50 -4.04
C THR A 28 1.44 -5.27 -2.55
N PRO A 29 1.69 -4.07 -2.00
CA PRO A 29 1.22 -3.73 -0.66
C PRO A 29 -0.30 -3.89 -0.48
N ALA A 30 -1.10 -3.52 -1.48
CA ALA A 30 -2.54 -3.66 -1.43
C ALA A 30 -2.95 -5.13 -1.23
N GLU A 31 -2.41 -6.05 -2.03
CA GLU A 31 -2.71 -7.49 -1.95
C GLU A 31 -2.33 -8.11 -0.60
N ARG A 32 -1.29 -7.61 0.06
CA ARG A 32 -0.89 -8.08 1.39
C ARG A 32 -1.86 -7.60 2.48
N LEU A 33 -2.37 -6.38 2.36
CA LEU A 33 -3.30 -5.79 3.33
C LEU A 33 -4.72 -6.36 3.23
N THR A 34 -5.12 -6.88 2.06
CA THR A 34 -6.41 -7.58 1.90
C THR A 34 -6.44 -8.94 2.59
N LYS A 35 -5.28 -9.48 3.02
CA LYS A 35 -5.20 -10.76 3.72
C LYS A 35 -5.59 -10.56 5.19
N PRO A 36 -6.58 -11.30 5.73
CA PRO A 36 -6.94 -11.18 7.13
C PRO A 36 -5.74 -11.52 8.01
N LEU A 37 -5.39 -10.59 8.91
CA LEU A 37 -4.31 -10.80 9.88
C LEU A 37 -4.78 -11.85 10.89
N THR A 38 -4.33 -13.09 10.72
CA THR A 38 -4.51 -14.11 11.76
C THR A 38 -3.52 -13.81 12.87
N ARG A 39 -3.98 -13.44 14.06
CA ARG A 39 -3.09 -13.27 15.21
C ARG A 39 -2.50 -14.64 15.57
N ALA A 40 -1.17 -14.77 15.48
CA ALA A 40 -0.47 -15.93 16.02
C ALA A 40 -0.69 -15.98 17.54
N SER A 41 -1.11 -17.15 18.05
CA SER A 41 -1.36 -17.38 19.48
C SER A 41 -0.06 -17.54 20.26
#